data_AF-A0A6A4FS40-F1
#
_entry.id   AF-A0A6A4FS40-F1
#
_cell.length_a   1.000
_cell.length_b   1.000
_cell.length_c   1.000
_cell.angle_alpha   90.00
_cell.angle_beta   90.00
_cell.angle_gamma   90.00
#
_symmetry.space_group_name_H-M   'P 1'
#
loop_
_entity.id
_entity.type
_entity.pdbx_description
1 polymer ?
#
loop_
_entity_poly.entity_id
_entity_poly.type
_entity_poly.pdbx_seq_one_letter_code
_entity_poly.pdbx_strand_id
1 'polypeptide(L)'
;MRLTSFLVLATAALLACVDIVSADKVTKTITRNTMADTDYANELSASKRMLRTYDENDEERAGPGKIVDLVKSSTSKLADSAKMNKYLLFNKNGVQVLNKMKLGDDVGAALKSSKMNALAAYIDLFNKKHPNNKISMIGTLTARYGDDAVADALVSAQRYLNTETLAKQLRKDQLAAWLEKDKSVYDVFKLLKLGDDSYYALSSRKLEVLEDYISLFNREKYFSEKTLLSTLTVGFGGETKLAKLLVGAKENPFSREKAMGLESALFNKWLASKKQPETVFKDLRLDVNLELSLIGTITAHYGDDIVAKALVSARTAPSTEWMATRLQSQQLEGWLKSGKSVDDVYALLKLKDDGVAAIVSRKLETLDAYIKLFNREKSADESLIKAMATGFGGEDKLATTLANARLFPLMHAKATQLQKAQFAQWLDEGYDSISVLTKIFKVEEANLAGASRSQKSIAKKFKAFYERERGVPNVVSPRRS
;
A
#
# COMPACT_ATOMS: atom_id res chain seq x y z
N MET A 1 -7.87 16.87 -7.12
CA MET A 1 -8.17 16.03 -5.93
C MET A 1 -7.00 15.09 -5.67
N ARG A 2 -6.12 15.57 -4.79
CA ARG A 2 -5.27 14.83 -3.83
C ARG A 2 -4.50 13.58 -4.33
N LEU A 3 -3.31 13.86 -4.86
CA LEU A 3 -2.11 13.00 -4.89
C LEU A 3 -1.63 12.52 -3.49
N THR A 4 -2.33 12.90 -2.41
CA THR A 4 -1.93 12.62 -1.03
C THR A 4 -2.13 11.16 -0.63
N SER A 5 -3.08 10.43 -1.23
CA SER A 5 -3.39 9.05 -0.79
C SER A 5 -2.39 7.99 -1.31
N PHE A 6 -1.66 8.27 -2.40
CA PHE A 6 -0.55 7.41 -2.85
C PHE A 6 0.74 7.69 -2.08
N LEU A 7 0.92 8.94 -1.62
CA LEU A 7 2.04 9.34 -0.77
C LEU A 7 2.03 8.57 0.55
N VAL A 8 0.85 8.34 1.14
CA VAL A 8 0.68 7.63 2.43
C VAL A 8 1.16 6.19 2.38
N LEU A 9 1.05 5.47 1.26
CA LEU A 9 1.52 4.07 1.16
C LEU A 9 3.04 3.95 1.07
N ALA A 10 3.70 4.85 0.32
CA ALA A 10 5.16 4.89 0.25
C ALA A 10 5.79 5.52 1.51
N THR A 11 5.14 6.55 2.08
CA THR A 11 5.60 7.20 3.32
C THR A 11 5.31 6.37 4.57
N ALA A 12 4.21 5.60 4.64
CA ALA A 12 3.98 4.68 5.77
C ALA A 12 4.96 3.50 5.76
N ALA A 13 5.34 2.99 4.59
CA ALA A 13 6.40 1.99 4.48
C ALA A 13 7.79 2.54 4.88
N LEU A 14 8.05 3.84 4.65
CA LEU A 14 9.31 4.49 5.05
C LEU A 14 9.30 4.97 6.51
N LEU A 15 8.16 5.46 7.04
CA LEU A 15 8.02 5.96 8.42
C LEU A 15 7.88 4.83 9.44
N ALA A 16 7.19 3.73 9.11
CA ALA A 16 7.15 2.55 9.98
C ALA A 16 8.55 1.95 10.24
N CYS A 17 9.53 2.19 9.37
CA CYS A 17 10.91 1.75 9.57
C CYS A 17 11.74 2.67 10.48
N VAL A 18 11.34 3.93 10.69
CA VAL A 18 12.05 4.84 11.62
C VAL A 18 11.78 4.45 13.08
N ASP A 19 10.57 3.98 13.39
CA ASP A 19 10.22 3.53 14.74
C ASP A 19 10.69 2.10 15.05
N ILE A 20 10.79 1.22 14.04
CA ILE A 20 11.33 -0.14 14.22
C ILE A 20 12.85 -0.11 14.47
N VAL A 21 13.60 0.80 13.86
CA VAL A 21 15.06 0.95 14.11
C VAL A 21 15.36 1.56 15.48
N SER A 22 14.46 2.41 16.00
CA SER A 22 14.53 2.90 17.39
C SER A 22 14.17 1.80 18.40
N ALA A 23 13.17 0.96 18.10
CA ALA A 23 12.79 -0.16 18.94
C ALA A 23 13.84 -1.28 18.97
N ASP A 24 14.53 -1.57 17.86
CA ASP A 24 15.54 -2.65 17.75
C ASP A 24 16.85 -2.34 18.51
N LYS A 25 17.14 -1.05 18.74
CA LYS A 25 18.24 -0.62 19.63
C LYS A 25 17.86 -0.67 21.11
N VAL A 26 16.60 -0.39 21.45
CA VAL A 26 16.11 -0.48 22.84
C VAL A 26 15.90 -1.93 23.26
N THR A 27 15.41 -2.80 22.37
CA THR A 27 15.24 -4.23 22.66
C THR A 27 16.58 -4.92 22.89
N LYS A 28 17.62 -4.69 22.06
CA LYS A 28 18.95 -5.32 22.26
C LYS A 28 19.64 -4.94 23.58
N THR A 29 19.29 -3.81 24.18
CA THR A 29 19.77 -3.42 25.52
C THR A 29 18.96 -4.06 26.65
N ILE A 30 17.68 -4.37 26.42
CA ILE A 30 16.80 -5.02 27.41
C ILE A 30 16.96 -6.55 27.40
N THR A 31 17.27 -7.19 26.27
CA THR A 31 17.35 -8.66 26.17
C THR A 31 18.51 -9.29 26.95
N ARG A 32 19.45 -8.51 27.50
CA ARG A 32 20.51 -9.07 28.37
C ARG A 32 20.08 -9.33 29.81
N ASN A 33 18.93 -8.80 30.26
CA ASN A 33 18.58 -8.82 31.70
C ASN A 33 17.26 -9.50 32.08
N THR A 34 16.55 -10.19 31.19
CA THR A 34 15.35 -10.95 31.58
C THR A 34 15.25 -12.27 30.83
N MET A 35 15.91 -13.31 31.35
CA MET A 35 15.52 -14.70 31.13
C MET A 35 14.64 -15.11 32.31
N ALA A 36 13.32 -15.18 32.11
CA ALA A 36 12.38 -16.04 32.85
C ALA A 36 10.96 -15.86 32.27
N ASP A 37 10.32 -16.99 31.95
CA ASP A 37 8.87 -17.21 31.75
C ASP A 37 8.10 -16.32 30.77
N THR A 38 7.55 -16.86 29.69
CA THR A 38 6.32 -17.69 29.67
C THR A 38 5.92 -18.01 28.22
N ASP A 39 5.33 -19.19 28.03
CA ASP A 39 4.65 -19.67 26.83
C ASP A 39 3.63 -18.67 26.28
N TYR A 40 3.72 -18.32 24.99
CA TYR A 40 2.59 -17.92 24.13
C TYR A 40 3.00 -18.01 22.64
N ALA A 41 3.00 -19.22 22.11
CA ALA A 41 3.14 -19.49 20.67
C ALA A 41 2.08 -20.51 20.25
N ASN A 42 0.83 -20.06 20.13
CA ASN A 42 -0.19 -20.68 19.28
C ASN A 42 -1.49 -19.87 19.38
N GLU A 43 -1.65 -18.84 18.55
CA GLU A 43 -2.98 -18.32 18.18
C GLU A 43 -2.89 -17.38 16.96
N LEU A 44 -2.59 -17.95 15.79
CA LEU A 44 -2.92 -17.28 14.51
C LEU A 44 -3.27 -18.31 13.44
N SER A 45 -4.09 -19.28 13.82
CA SER A 45 -4.81 -20.18 12.90
C SER A 45 -6.19 -20.48 13.48
N ALA A 46 -6.99 -19.44 13.62
CA ALA A 46 -8.43 -19.57 13.79
C ALA A 46 -9.05 -18.27 13.33
N SER A 47 -9.73 -18.32 12.20
CA SER A 47 -10.71 -17.34 11.78
C SER A 47 -11.58 -16.97 12.97
N LYS A 48 -11.42 -15.75 13.52
CA LYS A 48 -12.35 -15.19 14.50
C LYS A 48 -13.69 -14.99 13.80
N ARG A 49 -14.48 -16.06 13.83
CA ARG A 49 -15.94 -16.05 13.76
C ARG A 49 -16.41 -14.95 14.71
N MET A 50 -16.96 -13.88 14.13
CA MET A 50 -17.85 -12.98 14.86
C MET A 50 -19.04 -13.84 15.29
N LEU A 51 -19.06 -14.20 16.56
CA LEU A 51 -20.11 -15.00 17.20
C LEU A 51 -21.42 -14.18 17.16
N ARG A 52 -22.20 -14.33 16.10
CA ARG A 52 -23.66 -14.20 16.18
C ARG A 52 -24.19 -15.57 16.53
N THR A 53 -24.78 -15.69 17.71
CA THR A 53 -25.62 -16.81 18.10
C THR A 53 -26.73 -16.95 17.06
N TYR A 54 -26.58 -17.90 16.15
CA TYR A 54 -27.72 -18.50 15.48
C TYR A 54 -28.32 -19.46 16.49
N ASP A 55 -29.52 -19.16 16.96
CA ASP A 55 -30.38 -20.19 17.54
C ASP A 55 -30.64 -21.21 16.43
N GLU A 56 -30.02 -22.38 16.56
CA GLU A 56 -30.40 -23.59 15.87
C GLU A 56 -31.71 -24.06 16.48
N ASN A 57 -32.81 -23.76 15.80
CA ASN A 57 -33.96 -24.65 15.64
C ASN A 57 -34.91 -24.00 14.65
N ASP A 58 -34.96 -24.57 13.44
CA ASP A 58 -36.15 -24.72 12.61
C ASP A 58 -35.70 -25.32 11.27
N GLU A 59 -35.54 -26.65 11.25
CA GLU A 59 -35.63 -27.41 10.00
C GLU A 59 -37.06 -27.30 9.45
N GLU A 60 -37.37 -26.20 8.77
CA GLU A 60 -38.58 -26.09 7.97
C GLU A 60 -38.22 -25.71 6.52
N ARG A 61 -38.34 -26.72 5.65
CA ARG A 61 -38.29 -26.60 4.18
C ARG A 61 -39.05 -25.35 3.74
N ALA A 62 -38.32 -24.39 3.17
CA ALA A 62 -38.87 -23.12 2.73
C ALA A 62 -39.75 -23.31 1.48
N GLY A 63 -41.06 -23.40 1.70
CA GLY A 63 -42.07 -23.21 0.66
C GLY A 63 -42.61 -21.77 0.67
N PRO A 64 -43.11 -21.25 -0.46
CA PRO A 64 -43.57 -19.86 -0.64
C PRO A 64 -44.84 -19.46 0.16
N GLY A 65 -45.15 -20.14 1.27
CA GLY A 65 -46.43 -20.02 2.00
C GLY A 65 -46.39 -19.33 3.37
N LYS A 66 -45.22 -19.00 3.94
CA LYS A 66 -45.11 -18.56 5.36
C LYS A 66 -45.46 -17.09 5.65
N ILE A 67 -45.61 -16.22 4.65
CA ILE A 67 -46.08 -14.84 4.88
C ILE A 67 -47.48 -14.83 5.52
N VAL A 68 -48.26 -15.90 5.32
CA VAL A 68 -49.64 -16.04 5.78
C VAL A 68 -49.77 -16.11 7.30
N ASP A 69 -48.84 -16.76 8.02
CA ASP A 69 -48.99 -16.93 9.47
C ASP A 69 -48.68 -15.65 10.26
N LEU A 70 -47.90 -14.74 9.69
CA LEU A 70 -47.69 -13.38 10.21
C LEU A 70 -48.85 -12.41 9.91
N VAL A 71 -49.69 -12.71 8.92
CA VAL A 71 -50.73 -11.81 8.39
C VAL A 71 -52.13 -12.14 8.94
N LYS A 72 -52.32 -13.31 9.58
CA LYS A 72 -53.62 -13.74 10.13
C LYS A 72 -54.20 -12.83 11.23
N SER A 73 -53.47 -11.85 11.76
CA SER A 73 -53.94 -10.98 12.85
C SER A 73 -54.71 -9.71 12.41
N SER A 74 -54.91 -9.44 11.12
CA SER A 74 -55.62 -8.22 10.67
C SER A 74 -56.85 -8.54 9.82
N THR A 75 -58.02 -8.38 10.44
CA THR A 75 -59.36 -8.55 9.89
C THR A 75 -59.76 -7.40 8.95
N SER A 76 -59.45 -7.49 7.65
CA SER A 76 -60.08 -6.64 6.62
C SER A 76 -60.76 -7.51 5.55
N LYS A 77 -61.83 -8.21 5.94
CA LYS A 77 -62.63 -9.03 5.02
C LYS A 77 -63.74 -8.18 4.39
N LEU A 78 -63.79 -8.21 3.05
CA LEU A 78 -64.93 -8.01 2.12
C LEU A 78 -64.84 -6.84 1.12
N ALA A 79 -64.32 -5.66 1.45
CA ALA A 79 -64.25 -4.56 0.47
C ALA A 79 -63.16 -4.76 -0.60
N ASP A 80 -62.08 -5.48 -0.28
CA ASP A 80 -60.96 -5.69 -1.19
C ASP A 80 -61.08 -6.93 -2.08
N SER A 81 -61.92 -7.91 -1.71
CA SER A 81 -62.06 -9.16 -2.49
C SER A 81 -62.65 -8.91 -3.88
N ALA A 82 -63.62 -8.00 -4.01
CA ALA A 82 -64.21 -7.65 -5.32
C ALA A 82 -63.19 -7.00 -6.27
N LYS A 83 -62.32 -6.12 -5.74
CA LYS A 83 -61.23 -5.48 -6.52
C LYS A 83 -60.15 -6.50 -6.89
N MET A 84 -59.76 -7.38 -5.96
CA MET A 84 -58.81 -8.46 -6.21
C MET A 84 -59.34 -9.44 -7.28
N ASN A 85 -60.61 -9.82 -7.20
CA ASN A 85 -61.27 -10.67 -8.19
C ASN A 85 -61.30 -9.98 -9.56
N LYS A 86 -61.58 -8.66 -9.61
CA LYS A 86 -61.49 -7.89 -10.85
C LYS A 86 -60.08 -7.94 -11.44
N TYR A 87 -59.03 -7.73 -10.64
CA TYR A 87 -57.65 -7.82 -11.12
C TYR A 87 -57.29 -9.22 -11.63
N LEU A 88 -57.76 -10.26 -10.95
CA LEU A 88 -57.55 -11.66 -11.33
C LEU A 88 -58.32 -12.07 -12.60
N LEU A 89 -59.51 -11.50 -12.83
CA LEU A 89 -60.27 -11.65 -14.07
C LEU A 89 -59.52 -11.06 -15.26
N PHE A 90 -58.92 -9.87 -15.09
CA PHE A 90 -58.07 -9.24 -16.10
C PHE A 90 -56.63 -9.78 -16.16
N ASN A 91 -56.35 -10.90 -15.47
CA ASN A 91 -55.04 -11.55 -15.42
C ASN A 91 -53.87 -10.59 -15.14
N LYS A 92 -54.06 -9.64 -14.22
CA LYS A 92 -53.01 -8.65 -13.91
C LYS A 92 -51.87 -9.31 -13.15
N ASN A 93 -50.63 -9.04 -13.54
CA ASN A 93 -49.48 -9.52 -12.77
C ASN A 93 -49.30 -8.72 -11.47
N GLY A 94 -48.40 -9.19 -10.60
CA GLY A 94 -48.14 -8.54 -9.30
C GLY A 94 -47.76 -7.06 -9.42
N VAL A 95 -46.92 -6.70 -10.40
CA VAL A 95 -46.46 -5.31 -10.59
C VAL A 95 -47.62 -4.39 -10.99
N GLN A 96 -48.49 -4.86 -11.87
CA GLN A 96 -49.68 -4.11 -12.29
C GLN A 96 -50.64 -3.87 -11.13
N VAL A 97 -50.83 -4.87 -10.25
CA VAL A 97 -51.67 -4.72 -9.05
C VAL A 97 -51.04 -3.79 -8.03
N LEU A 98 -49.73 -3.94 -7.78
CA LEU A 98 -48.96 -3.06 -6.90
C LEU A 98 -49.08 -1.60 -7.34
N ASN A 99 -48.91 -1.32 -8.64
CA ASN A 99 -49.08 0.03 -9.21
C ASN A 99 -50.52 0.55 -9.04
N LYS A 100 -51.54 -0.29 -9.26
CA LYS A 100 -52.95 0.09 -9.08
C LYS A 100 -53.29 0.36 -7.61
N MET A 101 -52.66 -0.35 -6.68
CA MET A 101 -52.78 -0.11 -5.24
C MET A 101 -52.06 1.17 -4.79
N LYS A 102 -51.22 1.76 -5.65
CA LYS A 102 -50.37 2.91 -5.34
C LYS A 102 -49.51 2.63 -4.11
N LEU A 103 -48.86 1.47 -4.11
CA LEU A 103 -47.96 1.03 -3.04
C LEU A 103 -46.63 1.78 -3.15
N GLY A 104 -46.61 3.08 -2.82
CA GLY A 104 -45.43 3.94 -2.76
C GLY A 104 -44.72 4.21 -4.09
N ASP A 105 -43.94 5.29 -4.15
CA ASP A 105 -43.03 5.57 -5.28
C ASP A 105 -41.68 4.83 -5.11
N ASP A 106 -41.32 4.52 -3.87
CA ASP A 106 -40.14 3.72 -3.49
C ASP A 106 -40.50 2.52 -2.61
N VAL A 107 -39.52 1.61 -2.43
CA VAL A 107 -39.66 0.36 -1.66
C VAL A 107 -39.93 0.63 -0.17
N GLY A 108 -39.29 1.62 0.42
CA GLY A 108 -39.43 1.94 1.85
C GLY A 108 -40.86 2.40 2.18
N ALA A 109 -41.45 3.23 1.32
CA ALA A 109 -42.86 3.61 1.41
C ALA A 109 -43.81 2.42 1.24
N ALA A 110 -43.50 1.52 0.30
CA ALA A 110 -44.29 0.30 0.10
C ALA A 110 -44.27 -0.60 1.35
N LEU A 111 -43.09 -0.85 1.93
CA LEU A 111 -42.92 -1.72 3.12
C LEU A 111 -43.67 -1.23 4.36
N LYS A 112 -43.86 0.09 4.50
CA LYS A 112 -44.62 0.70 5.61
C LYS A 112 -46.13 0.68 5.39
N SER A 113 -46.60 0.35 4.19
CA SER A 113 -48.00 0.44 3.84
C SER A 113 -48.80 -0.79 4.28
N SER A 114 -49.95 -0.58 4.91
CA SER A 114 -50.92 -1.65 5.20
C SER A 114 -51.42 -2.38 3.96
N LYS A 115 -51.28 -1.76 2.76
CA LYS A 115 -51.65 -2.36 1.47
C LYS A 115 -50.75 -3.53 1.06
N MET A 116 -49.60 -3.73 1.72
CA MET A 116 -48.75 -4.91 1.51
C MET A 116 -49.50 -6.21 1.79
N ASN A 117 -50.40 -6.21 2.78
CA ASN A 117 -51.25 -7.37 3.10
C ASN A 117 -52.24 -7.67 1.97
N ALA A 118 -52.82 -6.62 1.36
CA ALA A 118 -53.72 -6.79 0.22
C ALA A 118 -52.97 -7.35 -1.00
N LEU A 119 -51.74 -6.90 -1.24
CA LEU A 119 -50.91 -7.45 -2.31
C LEU A 119 -50.53 -8.92 -2.06
N ALA A 120 -50.21 -9.29 -0.81
CA ALA A 120 -49.93 -10.68 -0.44
C ALA A 120 -51.14 -11.59 -0.70
N ALA A 121 -52.34 -11.17 -0.26
CA ALA A 121 -53.57 -11.90 -0.51
C ALA A 121 -53.88 -12.05 -2.01
N TYR A 122 -53.58 -11.02 -2.82
CA TYR A 122 -53.72 -11.11 -4.27
C TYR A 122 -52.74 -12.13 -4.88
N ILE A 123 -51.48 -12.13 -4.44
CA ILE A 123 -50.45 -13.08 -4.91
C ILE A 123 -50.89 -14.52 -4.63
N ASP A 124 -51.47 -14.80 -3.47
CA ASP A 124 -51.99 -16.13 -3.13
C ASP A 124 -53.12 -16.55 -4.08
N LEU A 125 -54.08 -15.66 -4.35
CA LEU A 125 -55.17 -15.91 -5.29
C LEU A 125 -54.64 -16.15 -6.72
N PHE A 126 -53.68 -15.34 -7.15
CA PHE A 126 -53.03 -15.49 -8.45
C PHE A 126 -52.32 -16.84 -8.56
N ASN A 127 -51.52 -17.22 -7.56
CA ASN A 127 -50.75 -18.46 -7.56
C ASN A 127 -51.64 -19.72 -7.49
N LYS A 128 -52.81 -19.64 -6.83
CA LYS A 128 -53.81 -20.72 -6.85
C LYS A 128 -54.41 -20.92 -8.23
N LYS A 129 -54.66 -19.83 -8.97
CA LYS A 129 -55.19 -19.88 -10.35
C LYS A 129 -54.12 -20.25 -11.38
N HIS A 130 -52.86 -19.92 -11.11
CA HIS A 130 -51.73 -20.10 -12.01
C HIS A 130 -50.62 -20.96 -11.37
N PRO A 131 -50.86 -22.26 -11.10
CA PRO A 131 -49.91 -23.11 -10.37
C PRO A 131 -48.56 -23.27 -11.07
N ASN A 132 -48.51 -23.15 -12.39
CA ASN A 132 -47.31 -23.25 -13.21
C ASN A 132 -46.63 -21.91 -13.50
N ASN A 133 -47.21 -20.79 -13.08
CA ASN A 133 -46.68 -19.44 -13.31
C ASN A 133 -46.87 -18.60 -12.04
N LYS A 134 -46.27 -19.06 -10.95
CA LYS A 134 -46.38 -18.40 -9.65
C LYS A 134 -45.57 -17.11 -9.62
N ILE A 135 -46.10 -16.11 -8.95
CA ILE A 135 -45.42 -14.86 -8.61
C ILE A 135 -45.12 -14.83 -7.11
N SER A 136 -44.15 -14.03 -6.69
CA SER A 136 -43.83 -13.83 -5.27
C SER A 136 -43.83 -12.35 -4.91
N MET A 137 -43.95 -12.05 -3.61
CA MET A 137 -43.86 -10.67 -3.12
C MET A 137 -42.51 -10.06 -3.49
N ILE A 138 -41.41 -10.76 -3.18
CA ILE A 138 -40.08 -10.28 -3.49
C ILE A 138 -39.85 -10.12 -5.00
N GLY A 139 -40.31 -11.07 -5.83
CA GLY A 139 -40.19 -10.98 -7.28
C GLY A 139 -40.99 -9.79 -7.85
N THR A 140 -42.15 -9.48 -7.26
CA THR A 140 -42.95 -8.32 -7.63
C THR A 140 -42.27 -7.00 -7.27
N LEU A 141 -41.68 -6.91 -6.07
CA LEU A 141 -40.93 -5.73 -5.62
C LEU A 141 -39.69 -5.52 -6.48
N THR A 142 -38.87 -6.56 -6.68
CA THR A 142 -37.67 -6.49 -7.52
C THR A 142 -38.00 -6.09 -8.95
N ALA A 143 -39.07 -6.64 -9.54
CA ALA A 143 -39.48 -6.28 -10.91
C ALA A 143 -39.93 -4.82 -11.04
N ARG A 144 -40.44 -4.21 -9.97
CA ARG A 144 -40.82 -2.80 -9.97
C ARG A 144 -39.66 -1.86 -9.68
N TYR A 145 -38.85 -2.16 -8.67
CA TYR A 145 -37.91 -1.20 -8.09
C TYR A 145 -36.43 -1.51 -8.37
N GLY A 146 -36.12 -2.73 -8.82
CA GLY A 146 -34.75 -3.22 -8.99
C GLY A 146 -34.21 -3.94 -7.75
N ASP A 147 -33.33 -4.92 -7.98
CA ASP A 147 -32.71 -5.73 -6.93
C ASP A 147 -31.91 -4.89 -5.93
N ASP A 148 -31.17 -3.89 -6.43
CA ASP A 148 -30.34 -2.99 -5.62
C ASP A 148 -31.15 -2.12 -4.65
N ALA A 149 -32.23 -1.52 -5.14
CA ALA A 149 -33.10 -0.66 -4.33
C ALA A 149 -33.89 -1.49 -3.29
N VAL A 150 -34.36 -2.68 -3.69
CA VAL A 150 -35.06 -3.58 -2.77
C VAL A 150 -34.12 -4.09 -1.69
N ALA A 151 -32.90 -4.50 -2.04
CA ALA A 151 -31.91 -4.97 -1.08
C ALA A 151 -31.59 -3.90 -0.01
N ASP A 152 -31.26 -2.68 -0.41
CA ASP A 152 -30.94 -1.59 0.53
C ASP A 152 -32.15 -1.21 1.42
N ALA A 153 -33.35 -1.15 0.83
CA ALA A 153 -34.57 -0.84 1.58
C ALA A 153 -34.91 -1.92 2.61
N LEU A 154 -34.70 -3.20 2.29
CA LEU A 154 -34.95 -4.31 3.22
C LEU A 154 -34.01 -4.25 4.42
N VAL A 155 -32.71 -4.03 4.23
CA VAL A 155 -31.77 -3.86 5.36
C VAL A 155 -32.17 -2.63 6.19
N SER A 156 -32.58 -1.54 5.56
CA SER A 156 -33.02 -0.33 6.26
C SER A 156 -34.30 -0.57 7.08
N ALA A 157 -35.29 -1.27 6.52
CA ALA A 157 -36.56 -1.57 7.15
C ALA A 157 -36.43 -2.54 8.35
N GLN A 158 -35.35 -3.33 8.42
CA GLN A 158 -35.05 -4.17 9.58
C GLN A 158 -34.74 -3.38 10.86
N ARG A 159 -34.51 -2.06 10.76
CA ARG A 159 -34.22 -1.20 11.92
C ARG A 159 -35.47 -0.63 12.60
N TYR A 160 -36.66 -0.89 12.06
CA TYR A 160 -37.92 -0.36 12.60
C TYR A 160 -38.85 -1.50 13.02
N LEU A 161 -39.32 -1.49 14.26
CA LEU A 161 -40.12 -2.56 14.87
C LEU A 161 -41.34 -2.97 14.02
N ASN A 162 -42.02 -2.01 13.39
CA ASN A 162 -43.22 -2.26 12.60
C ASN A 162 -42.95 -2.86 11.21
N THR A 163 -41.71 -2.83 10.72
CA THR A 163 -41.33 -3.40 9.41
C THR A 163 -40.29 -4.51 9.53
N GLU A 164 -39.73 -4.73 10.72
CA GLU A 164 -38.61 -5.64 10.94
C GLU A 164 -38.89 -7.07 10.48
N THR A 165 -39.98 -7.67 10.95
CA THR A 165 -40.27 -9.07 10.66
C THR A 165 -40.55 -9.31 9.17
N LEU A 166 -41.33 -8.42 8.54
CA LEU A 166 -41.58 -8.49 7.10
C LEU A 166 -40.28 -8.30 6.31
N ALA A 167 -39.43 -7.35 6.69
CA ALA A 167 -38.17 -7.08 6.01
C ALA A 167 -37.16 -8.23 6.16
N LYS A 168 -37.10 -8.89 7.33
CA LYS A 168 -36.31 -10.12 7.54
C LYS A 168 -36.78 -11.25 6.63
N GLN A 169 -38.09 -11.49 6.57
CA GLN A 169 -38.65 -12.53 5.70
C GLN A 169 -38.37 -12.23 4.22
N LEU A 170 -38.64 -11.01 3.75
CA LEU A 170 -38.41 -10.63 2.36
C LEU A 170 -36.92 -10.65 1.97
N ARG A 171 -36.00 -10.33 2.90
CA ARG A 171 -34.56 -10.49 2.66
C ARG A 171 -34.20 -11.97 2.49
N LYS A 172 -34.74 -12.87 3.33
CA LYS A 172 -34.55 -14.32 3.18
C LYS A 172 -35.08 -14.82 1.83
N ASP A 173 -36.28 -14.39 1.45
CA ASP A 173 -36.90 -14.73 0.16
C ASP A 173 -36.08 -14.19 -1.02
N GLN A 174 -35.46 -13.00 -0.89
CA GLN A 174 -34.57 -12.42 -1.91
C GLN A 174 -33.35 -13.30 -2.15
N LEU A 175 -32.66 -13.71 -1.07
CA LEU A 175 -31.47 -14.57 -1.18
C LEU A 175 -31.81 -15.94 -1.76
N ALA A 176 -32.92 -16.55 -1.31
CA ALA A 176 -33.40 -17.82 -1.84
C ALA A 176 -33.76 -17.73 -3.33
N ALA A 177 -34.46 -16.67 -3.74
CA ALA A 177 -34.83 -16.46 -5.14
C ALA A 177 -33.63 -16.27 -6.08
N TRP A 178 -32.54 -15.65 -5.60
CA TRP A 178 -31.28 -15.60 -6.36
C TRP A 178 -30.62 -16.98 -6.48
N LEU A 179 -30.61 -17.76 -5.40
CA LEU A 179 -30.03 -19.10 -5.39
C LEU A 179 -30.80 -20.08 -6.27
N GLU A 180 -32.14 -20.08 -6.22
CA GLU A 180 -33.03 -20.91 -7.05
C GLU A 180 -32.86 -20.63 -8.55
N LYS A 181 -32.46 -19.41 -8.90
CA LYS A 181 -32.19 -18.98 -10.28
C LYS A 181 -30.72 -19.15 -10.67
N ASP A 182 -29.96 -19.94 -9.90
CA ASP A 182 -28.54 -20.23 -10.07
C ASP A 182 -27.67 -18.98 -10.25
N LYS A 183 -28.01 -17.87 -9.57
CA LYS A 183 -27.19 -16.65 -9.61
C LYS A 183 -25.85 -16.90 -8.93
N SER A 184 -24.75 -16.60 -9.60
CA SER A 184 -23.44 -16.58 -8.95
C SER A 184 -23.30 -15.38 -8.00
N VAL A 185 -22.33 -15.43 -7.10
CA VAL A 185 -21.96 -14.28 -6.26
C VAL A 185 -21.58 -13.05 -7.11
N TYR A 186 -21.06 -13.26 -8.32
CA TYR A 186 -20.72 -12.20 -9.26
C TYR A 186 -21.96 -11.61 -9.95
N ASP A 187 -22.99 -12.42 -10.19
CA ASP A 187 -24.27 -11.93 -10.71
C ASP A 187 -24.97 -11.08 -9.67
N VAL A 188 -24.99 -11.53 -8.40
CA VAL A 188 -25.57 -10.75 -7.29
C VAL A 188 -24.81 -9.45 -7.06
N PHE A 189 -23.47 -9.45 -7.14
CA PHE A 189 -22.69 -8.19 -7.12
C PHE A 189 -23.17 -7.18 -8.18
N LYS A 190 -23.45 -7.64 -9.41
CA LYS A 190 -23.96 -6.80 -10.50
C LYS A 190 -25.40 -6.36 -10.28
N LEU A 191 -26.28 -7.25 -9.82
CA LEU A 191 -27.68 -6.93 -9.50
C LEU A 191 -27.78 -5.85 -8.43
N LEU A 192 -26.86 -5.87 -7.46
CA LEU A 192 -26.75 -4.86 -6.42
C LEU A 192 -26.09 -3.55 -6.88
N LYS A 193 -25.60 -3.47 -8.12
CA LYS A 193 -24.92 -2.29 -8.68
C LYS A 193 -23.79 -1.76 -7.80
N LEU A 194 -23.07 -2.65 -7.10
CA LEU A 194 -21.97 -2.26 -6.21
C LEU A 194 -20.81 -1.61 -6.96
N GLY A 195 -20.67 -1.86 -8.26
CA GLY A 195 -19.70 -1.19 -9.12
C GLY A 195 -19.97 0.30 -9.33
N ASP A 196 -21.25 0.71 -9.28
CA ASP A 196 -21.67 2.09 -9.55
C ASP A 196 -21.45 3.00 -8.32
N ASP A 197 -21.45 2.41 -7.12
CA ASP A 197 -21.28 3.11 -5.84
C ASP A 197 -19.80 3.49 -5.54
N SER A 198 -18.85 3.13 -6.41
CA SER A 198 -17.41 3.36 -6.21
C SER A 198 -16.95 2.90 -4.81
N TYR A 199 -16.14 3.69 -4.08
CA TYR A 199 -15.70 3.32 -2.73
C TYR A 199 -16.81 3.34 -1.67
N TYR A 200 -17.96 3.98 -1.92
CA TYR A 200 -19.11 3.96 -1.00
C TYR A 200 -19.76 2.58 -0.90
N ALA A 201 -19.54 1.72 -1.89
CA ALA A 201 -19.95 0.32 -1.85
C ALA A 201 -19.47 -0.39 -0.57
N LEU A 202 -18.30 -0.02 -0.02
CA LEU A 202 -17.72 -0.67 1.16
C LEU A 202 -18.40 -0.32 2.49
N SER A 203 -19.21 0.74 2.50
CA SER A 203 -20.05 1.14 3.64
C SER A 203 -21.55 0.98 3.34
N SER A 204 -21.90 0.43 2.17
CA SER A 204 -23.27 0.29 1.71
C SER A 204 -23.94 -0.94 2.32
N ARG A 205 -25.22 -0.83 2.66
CA ARG A 205 -26.03 -1.99 3.11
C ARG A 205 -26.15 -3.06 2.03
N LYS A 206 -26.02 -2.68 0.75
CA LYS A 206 -25.96 -3.62 -0.36
C LYS A 206 -24.79 -4.61 -0.20
N LEU A 207 -23.67 -4.18 0.39
CA LEU A 207 -22.55 -5.08 0.67
C LEU A 207 -22.91 -6.12 1.74
N GLU A 208 -23.66 -5.73 2.77
CA GLU A 208 -24.14 -6.68 3.79
C GLU A 208 -25.01 -7.77 3.15
N VAL A 209 -25.85 -7.40 2.19
CA VAL A 209 -26.69 -8.37 1.44
C VAL A 209 -25.84 -9.29 0.57
N LEU A 210 -24.79 -8.77 -0.06
CA LEU A 210 -23.84 -9.59 -0.82
C LEU A 210 -23.09 -10.57 0.10
N GLU A 211 -22.66 -10.15 1.29
CA GLU A 211 -21.98 -11.01 2.26
C GLU A 211 -22.88 -12.16 2.72
N ASP A 212 -24.14 -11.87 3.06
CA ASP A 212 -25.12 -12.90 3.41
C ASP A 212 -25.35 -13.88 2.24
N TYR A 213 -25.40 -13.36 1.00
CA TYR A 213 -25.54 -14.20 -0.18
C TYR A 213 -24.33 -15.09 -0.39
N ILE A 214 -23.10 -14.58 -0.19
CA ILE A 214 -21.88 -15.40 -0.27
C ILE A 214 -21.91 -16.52 0.78
N SER A 215 -22.31 -16.21 2.01
CA SER A 215 -22.46 -17.23 3.06
C SER A 215 -23.51 -18.28 2.71
N LEU A 216 -24.67 -17.87 2.18
CA LEU A 216 -25.70 -18.79 1.69
C LEU A 216 -25.17 -19.64 0.53
N PHE A 217 -24.57 -19.01 -0.48
CA PHE A 217 -24.06 -19.66 -1.68
C PHE A 217 -23.02 -20.73 -1.33
N ASN A 218 -22.06 -20.43 -0.46
CA ASN A 218 -21.04 -21.40 -0.04
C ASN A 218 -21.61 -22.57 0.77
N ARG A 219 -22.68 -22.33 1.56
CA ARG A 219 -23.33 -23.39 2.33
C ARG A 219 -24.08 -24.37 1.42
N GLU A 220 -24.79 -23.86 0.42
CA GLU A 220 -25.69 -24.65 -0.43
C GLU A 220 -25.01 -25.19 -1.70
N LYS A 221 -23.96 -24.53 -2.19
CA LYS A 221 -23.18 -24.94 -3.37
C LYS A 221 -21.76 -25.31 -2.93
N TYR A 222 -21.49 -26.61 -2.82
CA TYR A 222 -20.19 -27.17 -2.39
C TYR A 222 -19.03 -26.97 -3.38
N PHE A 223 -19.20 -26.19 -4.45
CA PHE A 223 -18.19 -26.00 -5.49
C PHE A 223 -17.40 -24.71 -5.27
N SER A 224 -16.19 -24.84 -4.71
CA SER A 224 -15.21 -23.75 -4.49
C SER A 224 -15.75 -22.56 -3.69
N GLU A 225 -15.41 -22.50 -2.41
CA GLU A 225 -15.79 -21.38 -1.53
C GLU A 225 -15.44 -20.03 -2.17
N LYS A 226 -16.44 -19.16 -2.26
CA LYS A 226 -16.27 -17.77 -2.69
C LYS A 226 -16.04 -16.90 -1.48
N THR A 227 -15.09 -15.98 -1.57
CA THR A 227 -14.83 -15.01 -0.50
C THR A 227 -15.33 -13.64 -0.92
N LEU A 228 -15.53 -12.75 0.05
CA LEU A 228 -15.80 -11.35 -0.27
C LEU A 228 -14.65 -10.77 -1.12
N LEU A 229 -13.40 -11.07 -0.78
CA LEU A 229 -12.23 -10.60 -1.53
C LEU A 229 -12.29 -11.02 -3.00
N SER A 230 -12.53 -12.31 -3.30
CA SER A 230 -12.57 -12.79 -4.69
C SER A 230 -13.77 -12.21 -5.45
N THR A 231 -14.92 -12.09 -4.78
CA THR A 231 -16.13 -11.50 -5.36
C THR A 231 -15.92 -10.04 -5.74
N LEU A 232 -15.39 -9.21 -4.83
CA LEU A 232 -15.09 -7.81 -5.10
C LEU A 232 -13.95 -7.64 -6.11
N THR A 233 -12.93 -8.51 -6.09
CA THR A 233 -11.84 -8.48 -7.08
C THR A 233 -12.38 -8.66 -8.49
N VAL A 234 -13.25 -9.64 -8.72
CA VAL A 234 -13.89 -9.84 -10.03
C VAL A 234 -14.88 -8.72 -10.33
N GLY A 235 -15.72 -8.37 -9.36
CA GLY A 235 -16.78 -7.36 -9.52
C GLY A 235 -16.27 -5.98 -9.92
N PHE A 236 -15.17 -5.52 -9.30
CA PHE A 236 -14.55 -4.24 -9.65
C PHE A 236 -13.59 -4.31 -10.85
N GLY A 237 -13.39 -5.49 -11.45
CA GLY A 237 -12.59 -5.66 -12.66
C GLY A 237 -11.09 -5.80 -12.43
N GLY A 238 -10.69 -6.47 -11.34
CA GLY A 238 -9.32 -6.91 -11.05
C GLY A 238 -8.70 -6.30 -9.80
N GLU A 239 -7.59 -6.89 -9.36
CA GLU A 239 -6.86 -6.48 -8.15
C GLU A 239 -6.40 -5.03 -8.22
N THR A 240 -5.98 -4.54 -9.39
CA THR A 240 -5.57 -3.14 -9.59
C THR A 240 -6.70 -2.15 -9.31
N LYS A 241 -7.91 -2.42 -9.82
CA LYS A 241 -9.07 -1.54 -9.62
C LYS A 241 -9.55 -1.59 -8.17
N LEU A 242 -9.59 -2.79 -7.58
CA LEU A 242 -9.92 -2.98 -6.18
C LEU A 242 -8.92 -2.24 -5.28
N ALA A 243 -7.61 -2.42 -5.47
CA ALA A 243 -6.58 -1.77 -4.65
C ALA A 243 -6.70 -0.24 -4.69
N LYS A 244 -6.94 0.36 -5.87
CA LYS A 244 -7.18 1.81 -6.00
C LYS A 244 -8.44 2.26 -5.24
N LEU A 245 -9.50 1.47 -5.30
CA LEU A 245 -10.74 1.75 -4.58
C LEU A 245 -10.53 1.68 -3.06
N LEU A 246 -9.80 0.67 -2.56
CA LEU A 246 -9.49 0.51 -1.15
C LEU A 246 -8.70 1.69 -0.58
N VAL A 247 -7.79 2.27 -1.36
CA VAL A 247 -7.06 3.49 -0.98
C VAL A 247 -8.03 4.64 -0.69
N GLY A 248 -8.99 4.90 -1.58
CA GLY A 248 -10.01 5.93 -1.36
C GLY A 248 -10.95 5.59 -0.19
N ALA A 249 -11.32 4.31 -0.04
CA ALA A 249 -12.18 3.85 1.04
C ALA A 249 -11.57 4.00 2.45
N LYS A 250 -10.24 3.99 2.57
CA LYS A 250 -9.53 4.22 3.85
C LYS A 250 -9.62 5.65 4.35
N GLU A 251 -9.94 6.60 3.48
CA GLU A 251 -10.14 8.01 3.83
C GLU A 251 -11.52 8.25 4.47
N ASN A 252 -12.50 7.36 4.23
CA ASN A 252 -13.83 7.44 4.82
C ASN A 252 -13.90 6.58 6.11
N PRO A 253 -14.20 7.16 7.29
CA PRO A 253 -14.28 6.43 8.55
C PRO A 253 -15.23 5.22 8.53
N PHE A 254 -16.34 5.30 7.78
CA PHE A 254 -17.35 4.23 7.72
C PHE A 254 -16.92 3.02 6.90
N SER A 255 -15.97 3.17 5.98
CA SER A 255 -15.43 2.08 5.16
C SER A 255 -14.00 1.70 5.52
N ARG A 256 -13.33 2.47 6.39
CA ARG A 256 -11.90 2.31 6.69
C ARG A 256 -11.55 0.91 7.19
N GLU A 257 -12.27 0.41 8.19
CA GLU A 257 -11.97 -0.90 8.79
C GLU A 257 -12.12 -2.04 7.76
N LYS A 258 -13.23 -2.03 7.01
CA LYS A 258 -13.48 -3.00 5.92
C LYS A 258 -12.41 -2.91 4.83
N ALA A 259 -12.01 -1.69 4.47
CA ALA A 259 -11.01 -1.45 3.45
C ALA A 259 -9.63 -1.96 3.88
N MET A 260 -9.23 -1.72 5.14
CA MET A 260 -8.01 -2.26 5.71
C MET A 260 -8.04 -3.79 5.75
N GLY A 261 -9.15 -4.40 6.15
CA GLY A 261 -9.31 -5.86 6.16
C GLY A 261 -9.16 -6.49 4.76
N LEU A 262 -9.75 -5.87 3.73
CA LEU A 262 -9.62 -6.31 2.34
C LEU A 262 -8.21 -6.11 1.79
N GLU A 263 -7.54 -5.01 2.17
CA GLU A 263 -6.14 -4.75 1.82
C GLU A 263 -5.21 -5.79 2.44
N SER A 264 -5.36 -6.11 3.73
CA SER A 264 -4.63 -7.19 4.39
C SER A 264 -4.90 -8.55 3.73
N ALA A 265 -6.14 -8.81 3.29
CA ALA A 265 -6.48 -10.03 2.58
C ALA A 265 -5.81 -10.12 1.20
N LEU A 266 -5.66 -9.01 0.48
CA LEU A 266 -4.85 -8.95 -0.75
C LEU A 266 -3.37 -9.27 -0.47
N PHE A 267 -2.78 -8.66 0.57
CA PHE A 267 -1.40 -8.95 0.95
C PHE A 267 -1.21 -10.41 1.33
N ASN A 268 -2.08 -10.96 2.18
CA ASN A 268 -2.02 -12.37 2.57
C ASN A 268 -2.17 -13.30 1.36
N LYS A 269 -3.04 -12.96 0.39
CA LYS A 269 -3.16 -13.72 -0.86
C LYS A 269 -1.85 -13.69 -1.66
N TRP A 270 -1.20 -12.53 -1.80
CA TRP A 270 0.08 -12.41 -2.50
C TRP A 270 1.21 -13.16 -1.78
N LEU A 271 1.25 -13.07 -0.45
CA LEU A 271 2.21 -13.78 0.39
C LEU A 271 2.04 -15.31 0.29
N ALA A 272 0.81 -15.81 0.38
CA ALA A 272 0.50 -17.23 0.21
C ALA A 272 0.88 -17.74 -1.20
N SER A 273 0.77 -16.86 -2.19
CA SER A 273 1.20 -17.12 -3.58
C SER A 273 2.72 -16.94 -3.78
N LYS A 274 3.47 -16.62 -2.71
CA LYS A 274 4.92 -16.33 -2.74
C LYS A 274 5.30 -15.27 -3.78
N LYS A 275 4.40 -14.31 -4.03
CA LYS A 275 4.67 -13.21 -4.96
C LYS A 275 5.69 -12.27 -4.33
N GLN A 276 6.75 -11.99 -5.09
CA GLN A 276 7.73 -11.00 -4.71
C GLN A 276 7.15 -9.58 -4.87
N PRO A 277 7.57 -8.59 -4.06
CA PRO A 277 7.08 -7.21 -4.14
C PRO A 277 7.13 -6.62 -5.56
N GLU A 278 8.16 -6.95 -6.33
CA GLU A 278 8.39 -6.52 -7.72
C GLU A 278 7.27 -6.99 -8.64
N THR A 279 6.89 -8.26 -8.50
CA THR A 279 5.82 -8.87 -9.27
C THR A 279 4.49 -8.23 -8.93
N VAL A 280 4.20 -8.03 -7.64
CA VAL A 280 2.96 -7.35 -7.20
C VAL A 280 2.90 -5.93 -7.77
N PHE A 281 4.02 -5.20 -7.70
CA PHE A 281 4.09 -3.83 -8.21
C PHE A 281 3.82 -3.75 -9.72
N LYS A 282 4.38 -4.68 -10.50
CA LYS A 282 4.12 -4.80 -11.95
C LYS A 282 2.68 -5.23 -12.24
N ASP A 283 2.14 -6.20 -11.52
CA ASP A 283 0.77 -6.69 -11.68
C ASP A 283 -0.26 -5.58 -11.40
N LEU A 284 0.02 -4.74 -10.40
CA LEU A 284 -0.78 -3.56 -10.09
C LEU A 284 -0.57 -2.40 -11.07
N ARG A 285 0.32 -2.55 -12.07
CA ARG A 285 0.70 -1.52 -13.05
C ARG A 285 1.15 -0.23 -12.38
N LEU A 286 1.87 -0.37 -11.26
CA LEU A 286 2.45 0.76 -10.55
C LEU A 286 3.73 1.22 -11.25
N ASP A 287 4.36 0.40 -12.08
CA ASP A 287 5.54 0.73 -12.88
C ASP A 287 5.30 1.81 -13.95
N VAL A 288 4.16 1.79 -14.64
CA VAL A 288 3.90 2.63 -15.83
C VAL A 288 3.81 4.13 -15.53
N ASN A 289 3.50 4.54 -14.29
CA ASN A 289 3.31 5.96 -13.91
C ASN A 289 4.24 6.46 -12.80
N LEU A 290 5.10 5.61 -12.25
CA LEU A 290 5.94 5.96 -11.09
C LEU A 290 7.35 6.43 -11.46
N GLU A 291 7.80 6.23 -12.69
CA GLU A 291 9.15 6.64 -13.13
C GLU A 291 9.36 8.15 -13.20
N LEU A 292 8.28 8.96 -13.12
CA LEU A 292 8.36 10.42 -13.06
C LEU A 292 7.56 11.09 -11.91
N SER A 293 7.07 10.39 -10.88
CA SER A 293 6.34 11.09 -9.79
C SER A 293 6.58 10.69 -8.34
N LEU A 294 7.03 9.49 -7.97
CA LEU A 294 7.25 9.21 -6.54
C LEU A 294 8.55 9.82 -6.03
N ILE A 295 9.68 9.53 -6.68
CA ILE A 295 10.95 10.13 -6.30
C ILE A 295 10.88 11.66 -6.39
N GLY A 296 10.28 12.20 -7.46
CA GLY A 296 10.08 13.63 -7.64
C GLY A 296 9.21 14.25 -6.54
N THR A 297 8.12 13.59 -6.12
CA THR A 297 7.27 14.13 -5.04
C THR A 297 7.95 14.07 -3.68
N ILE A 298 8.63 12.96 -3.35
CA ILE A 298 9.37 12.84 -2.09
C ILE A 298 10.52 13.86 -2.06
N THR A 299 11.26 14.02 -3.16
CA THR A 299 12.32 15.03 -3.29
C THR A 299 11.77 16.46 -3.19
N ALA A 300 10.63 16.77 -3.81
CA ALA A 300 10.02 18.10 -3.70
C ALA A 300 9.62 18.45 -2.25
N HIS A 301 9.24 17.44 -1.46
CA HIS A 301 8.83 17.65 -0.07
C HIS A 301 10.01 17.68 0.91
N TYR A 302 10.98 16.77 0.76
CA TYR A 302 12.06 16.59 1.74
C TYR A 302 13.42 17.13 1.28
N GLY A 303 13.60 17.40 0.00
CA GLY A 303 14.88 17.79 -0.59
C GLY A 303 15.76 16.59 -0.95
N ASP A 304 16.55 16.75 -2.01
CA ASP A 304 17.40 15.68 -2.57
C ASP A 304 18.39 15.10 -1.56
N ASP A 305 19.00 15.94 -0.72
CA ASP A 305 20.02 15.53 0.24
C ASP A 305 19.47 14.61 1.35
N ILE A 306 18.25 14.88 1.80
CA ILE A 306 17.55 14.07 2.79
C ILE A 306 17.07 12.77 2.16
N VAL A 307 16.49 12.84 0.96
CA VAL A 307 15.97 11.66 0.24
C VAL A 307 17.10 10.70 -0.12
N ALA A 308 18.21 11.18 -0.67
CA ALA A 308 19.38 10.36 -0.99
C ALA A 308 19.89 9.58 0.23
N LYS A 309 20.03 10.27 1.37
CA LYS A 309 20.46 9.66 2.64
C LYS A 309 19.45 8.60 3.13
N ALA A 310 18.16 8.89 3.03
CA ALA A 310 17.10 7.98 3.43
C ALA A 310 17.08 6.70 2.57
N LEU A 311 17.26 6.83 1.25
CA LEU A 311 17.28 5.70 0.33
C LEU A 311 18.47 4.77 0.59
N VAL A 312 19.67 5.31 0.79
CA VAL A 312 20.85 4.49 1.17
C VAL A 312 20.60 3.75 2.49
N SER A 313 19.89 4.38 3.44
CA SER A 313 19.55 3.73 4.71
C SER A 313 18.51 2.62 4.52
N ALA A 314 17.47 2.84 3.72
CA ALA A 314 16.44 1.85 3.44
C ALA A 314 16.96 0.63 2.67
N ARG A 315 18.08 0.77 1.95
CA ARG A 315 18.77 -0.36 1.30
C ARG A 315 19.35 -1.39 2.27
N THR A 316 19.51 -1.05 3.56
CA THR A 316 20.09 -2.00 4.54
C THR A 316 19.11 -3.03 5.08
N ALA A 317 17.80 -2.84 4.85
CA ALA A 317 16.77 -3.77 5.30
C ALA A 317 16.20 -4.56 4.11
N PRO A 318 16.18 -5.92 4.15
CA PRO A 318 15.71 -6.73 3.02
C PRO A 318 14.29 -6.40 2.55
N SER A 319 13.38 -6.03 3.47
CA SER A 319 11.99 -5.68 3.15
C SER A 319 11.85 -4.39 2.33
N THR A 320 12.84 -3.51 2.34
CA THR A 320 12.83 -2.20 1.68
C THR A 320 13.92 -2.04 0.63
N GLU A 321 14.85 -3.00 0.54
CA GLU A 321 16.04 -2.92 -0.30
C GLU A 321 15.69 -2.71 -1.78
N TRP A 322 14.76 -3.50 -2.31
CA TRP A 322 14.36 -3.40 -3.70
C TRP A 322 13.81 -2.01 -4.05
N MET A 323 12.83 -1.52 -3.27
CA MET A 323 12.19 -0.23 -3.54
C MET A 323 13.18 0.91 -3.37
N ALA A 324 14.00 0.87 -2.32
CA ALA A 324 15.01 1.89 -2.07
C ALA A 324 16.07 1.92 -3.19
N THR A 325 16.50 0.76 -3.67
CA THR A 325 17.42 0.66 -4.82
C THR A 325 16.80 1.21 -6.09
N ARG A 326 15.54 0.87 -6.38
CA ARG A 326 14.81 1.39 -7.54
C ARG A 326 14.66 2.92 -7.48
N LEU A 327 14.21 3.45 -6.33
CA LEU A 327 14.06 4.90 -6.13
C LEU A 327 15.40 5.63 -6.19
N GLN A 328 16.48 5.03 -5.69
CA GLN A 328 17.81 5.62 -5.83
C GLN A 328 18.25 5.67 -7.29
N SER A 329 18.06 4.60 -8.06
CA SER A 329 18.35 4.62 -9.51
C SER A 329 17.56 5.71 -10.24
N GLN A 330 16.27 5.85 -9.94
CA GLN A 330 15.44 6.92 -10.51
C GLN A 330 15.93 8.31 -10.13
N GLN A 331 16.39 8.50 -8.89
CA GLN A 331 16.99 9.75 -8.43
C GLN A 331 18.24 10.10 -9.26
N LEU A 332 19.16 9.14 -9.39
CA LEU A 332 20.41 9.32 -10.14
C LEU A 332 20.17 9.58 -11.63
N GLU A 333 19.31 8.79 -12.27
CA GLU A 333 18.92 8.99 -13.66
C GLU A 333 18.20 10.33 -13.87
N GLY A 334 17.36 10.73 -12.92
CA GLY A 334 16.68 12.03 -12.95
C GLY A 334 17.66 13.19 -12.97
N TRP A 335 18.69 13.14 -12.11
CA TRP A 335 19.77 14.13 -12.11
C TRP A 335 20.54 14.15 -13.43
N LEU A 336 20.90 12.99 -13.97
CA LEU A 336 21.61 12.87 -15.24
C LEU A 336 20.78 13.41 -16.42
N LYS A 337 19.51 13.02 -16.51
CA LYS A 337 18.56 13.48 -17.55
C LYS A 337 18.32 15.00 -17.46
N SER A 338 18.38 15.55 -16.25
CA SER A 338 18.29 17.00 -16.01
C SER A 338 19.60 17.75 -16.29
N GLY A 339 20.64 17.06 -16.77
CA GLY A 339 21.92 17.66 -17.16
C GLY A 339 22.81 18.06 -15.99
N LYS A 340 22.59 17.54 -14.77
CA LYS A 340 23.41 17.89 -13.60
C LYS A 340 24.84 17.36 -13.74
N SER A 341 25.83 18.21 -13.49
CA SER A 341 27.23 17.79 -13.35
C SER A 341 27.47 17.09 -12.00
N VAL A 342 28.67 16.51 -11.83
CA VAL A 342 29.09 15.94 -10.53
C VAL A 342 29.13 17.02 -9.44
N ASP A 343 29.59 18.23 -9.78
CA ASP A 343 29.62 19.37 -8.85
C ASP A 343 28.20 19.84 -8.48
N ASP A 344 27.26 19.83 -9.43
CA ASP A 344 25.85 20.14 -9.15
C ASP A 344 25.26 19.14 -8.16
N VAL A 345 25.52 17.84 -8.33
CA VAL A 345 25.04 16.80 -7.42
C VAL A 345 25.73 16.89 -6.07
N TYR A 346 27.03 17.22 -6.02
CA TYR A 346 27.74 17.48 -4.77
C TYR A 346 27.05 18.61 -3.97
N ALA A 347 26.73 19.72 -4.63
CA ALA A 347 26.05 20.86 -4.02
C ALA A 347 24.61 20.51 -3.59
N LEU A 348 23.88 19.80 -4.45
CA LEU A 348 22.51 19.33 -4.21
C LEU A 348 22.42 18.43 -2.97
N LEU A 349 23.43 17.59 -2.74
CA LEU A 349 23.55 16.73 -1.56
C LEU A 349 23.98 17.49 -0.30
N LYS A 350 24.31 18.78 -0.40
CA LYS A 350 24.76 19.63 0.72
C LYS A 350 25.91 18.99 1.51
N LEU A 351 26.84 18.33 0.82
CA LEU A 351 27.98 17.66 1.45
C LEU A 351 28.92 18.65 2.17
N LYS A 352 28.93 19.91 1.71
CA LYS A 352 29.67 20.99 2.37
C LYS A 352 29.14 21.30 3.77
N ASP A 353 27.82 21.24 3.95
CA ASP A 353 27.15 21.56 5.22
C ASP A 353 27.44 20.47 6.28
N ASP A 354 27.64 19.23 5.85
CA ASP A 354 28.04 18.11 6.71
C ASP A 354 29.51 18.27 7.22
N GLY A 355 30.33 19.13 6.60
CA GLY A 355 31.72 19.35 6.96
C GLY A 355 32.53 18.04 7.02
N VAL A 356 33.30 17.83 8.09
CA VAL A 356 34.08 16.59 8.28
C VAL A 356 33.19 15.35 8.30
N ALA A 357 31.95 15.44 8.81
CA ALA A 357 31.01 14.32 8.88
C ALA A 357 30.60 13.78 7.50
N ALA A 358 30.79 14.57 6.43
CA ALA A 358 30.57 14.14 5.04
C ALA A 358 31.35 12.86 4.69
N ILE A 359 32.52 12.63 5.28
CA ILE A 359 33.38 11.46 5.04
C ILE A 359 32.66 10.13 5.27
N VAL A 360 31.78 10.09 6.29
CA VAL A 360 31.01 8.89 6.66
C VAL A 360 29.52 9.05 6.34
N SER A 361 29.16 10.11 5.63
CA SER A 361 27.78 10.40 5.27
C SER A 361 27.33 9.48 4.13
N ARG A 362 26.13 8.93 4.25
CA ARG A 362 25.48 8.16 3.17
C ARG A 362 25.25 9.00 1.90
N LYS A 363 25.24 10.33 2.03
CA LYS A 363 25.24 11.26 0.91
C LYS A 363 26.47 11.06 0.01
N LEU A 364 27.64 10.77 0.60
CA LEU A 364 28.87 10.52 -0.16
C LEU A 364 28.80 9.22 -0.98
N GLU A 365 28.13 8.19 -0.46
CA GLU A 365 27.86 6.96 -1.21
C GLU A 365 26.93 7.22 -2.41
N THR A 366 25.98 8.14 -2.27
CA THR A 366 25.09 8.54 -3.37
C THR A 366 25.87 9.32 -4.44
N LEU A 367 26.77 10.22 -4.03
CA LEU A 367 27.63 10.93 -4.98
C LEU A 367 28.56 9.97 -5.73
N ASP A 368 29.19 9.01 -5.05
CA ASP A 368 30.03 7.98 -5.68
C ASP A 368 29.23 7.14 -6.70
N ALA A 369 28.00 6.76 -6.36
CA ALA A 369 27.10 6.08 -7.29
C ALA A 369 26.73 6.95 -8.50
N TYR A 370 26.49 8.25 -8.28
CA TYR A 370 26.23 9.20 -9.37
C TYR A 370 27.43 9.36 -10.30
N ILE A 371 28.64 9.50 -9.76
CA ILE A 371 29.88 9.62 -10.55
C ILE A 371 30.07 8.38 -11.42
N LYS A 372 29.86 7.17 -10.88
CA LYS A 372 29.92 5.92 -11.66
C LYS A 372 28.90 5.89 -12.80
N LEU A 373 27.68 6.35 -12.54
CA LEU A 373 26.65 6.48 -13.58
C LEU A 373 27.07 7.53 -14.62
N PHE A 374 27.49 8.71 -14.18
CA PHE A 374 27.88 9.83 -15.05
C PHE A 374 29.03 9.46 -15.97
N ASN A 375 30.11 8.90 -15.44
CA ASN A 375 31.28 8.47 -16.22
C ASN A 375 30.91 7.42 -17.25
N ARG A 376 30.05 6.46 -16.89
CA ARG A 376 29.58 5.42 -17.81
C ARG A 376 28.75 6.02 -18.96
N GLU A 377 27.75 6.84 -18.65
CA GLU A 377 26.79 7.35 -19.64
C GLU A 377 27.33 8.52 -20.47
N LYS A 378 28.28 9.29 -19.93
CA LYS A 378 28.90 10.44 -20.62
C LYS A 378 30.30 10.15 -21.16
N SER A 379 30.84 8.96 -20.92
CA SER A 379 32.24 8.62 -21.22
C SER A 379 33.22 9.65 -20.61
N ALA A 380 32.93 10.07 -19.38
CA ALA A 380 33.72 11.02 -18.62
C ALA A 380 34.65 10.30 -17.62
N ASP A 381 35.57 11.04 -17.00
CA ASP A 381 36.50 10.55 -15.98
C ASP A 381 36.46 11.42 -14.72
N GLU A 382 35.24 11.67 -14.22
CA GLU A 382 35.03 12.42 -12.99
C GLU A 382 35.54 11.64 -11.77
N SER A 383 36.19 12.33 -10.84
CA SER A 383 36.77 11.74 -9.63
C SER A 383 36.02 12.17 -8.39
N LEU A 384 35.68 11.21 -7.51
CA LEU A 384 35.11 11.49 -6.19
C LEU A 384 36.06 12.38 -5.36
N ILE A 385 37.37 12.15 -5.47
CA ILE A 385 38.36 12.95 -4.73
C ILE A 385 38.40 14.39 -5.26
N LYS A 386 38.31 14.59 -6.57
CA LYS A 386 38.22 15.95 -7.17
C LYS A 386 36.96 16.67 -6.72
N ALA A 387 35.80 16.01 -6.82
CA ALA A 387 34.53 16.58 -6.36
C ALA A 387 34.58 16.95 -4.87
N MET A 388 35.16 16.07 -4.03
CA MET A 388 35.39 16.39 -2.61
C MET A 388 36.38 17.56 -2.45
N ALA A 389 37.47 17.62 -3.20
CA ALA A 389 38.46 18.70 -3.10
C ALA A 389 37.83 20.05 -3.45
N THR A 390 37.04 20.12 -4.52
CA THR A 390 36.25 21.30 -4.88
C THR A 390 35.35 21.73 -3.73
N GLY A 391 34.60 20.79 -3.14
CA GLY A 391 33.68 21.07 -2.04
C GLY A 391 34.33 21.51 -0.72
N PHE A 392 35.48 20.93 -0.36
CA PHE A 392 36.26 21.33 0.81
C PHE A 392 37.14 22.58 0.55
N GLY A 393 37.15 23.10 -0.68
CA GLY A 393 37.79 24.34 -1.07
C GLY A 393 39.28 24.22 -1.41
N GLY A 394 39.73 23.04 -1.86
CA GLY A 394 41.07 22.74 -2.32
C GLY A 394 41.55 21.33 -1.94
N GLU A 395 42.51 20.81 -2.71
CA GLU A 395 43.13 19.50 -2.43
C GLU A 395 43.91 19.48 -1.11
N ASP A 396 44.53 20.60 -0.75
CA ASP A 396 45.23 20.83 0.51
C ASP A 396 44.28 20.75 1.72
N LYS A 397 43.10 21.36 1.59
CA LYS A 397 42.06 21.34 2.61
C LYS A 397 41.44 19.95 2.75
N LEU A 398 41.16 19.27 1.64
CA LEU A 398 40.71 17.88 1.66
C LEU A 398 41.77 16.97 2.31
N ALA A 399 43.05 17.12 1.94
CA ALA A 399 44.14 16.29 2.46
C ALA A 399 44.27 16.44 3.97
N THR A 400 44.21 17.68 4.47
CA THR A 400 44.23 18.00 5.90
C THR A 400 42.99 17.46 6.61
N THR A 401 41.81 17.60 6.00
CA THR A 401 40.55 17.10 6.55
C THR A 401 40.54 15.58 6.69
N LEU A 402 41.00 14.86 5.67
CA LEU A 402 41.14 13.39 5.72
C LEU A 402 42.18 12.97 6.76
N ALA A 403 43.30 13.67 6.86
CA ALA A 403 44.34 13.38 7.84
C ALA A 403 43.82 13.55 9.29
N ASN A 404 43.03 14.59 9.54
CA ASN A 404 42.39 14.83 10.83
C ASN A 404 41.27 13.82 11.11
N ALA A 405 40.43 13.50 10.11
CA ALA A 405 39.36 12.51 10.25
C ALA A 405 39.88 11.12 10.64
N ARG A 406 41.12 10.78 10.24
CA ARG A 406 41.79 9.54 10.64
C ARG A 406 42.07 9.44 12.14
N LEU A 407 42.04 10.55 12.88
CA LEU A 407 42.20 10.55 14.34
C LEU A 407 40.92 10.12 15.05
N PHE A 408 39.77 10.15 14.38
CA PHE A 408 38.48 9.78 14.97
C PHE A 408 38.15 8.31 14.65
N PRO A 409 37.92 7.45 15.67
CA PRO A 409 37.68 6.02 15.47
C PRO A 409 36.56 5.71 14.46
N LEU A 410 35.46 6.47 14.52
CA LEU A 410 34.28 6.29 13.65
C LEU A 410 34.58 6.57 12.17
N MET A 411 35.57 7.40 11.88
CA MET A 411 35.88 7.88 10.52
C MET A 411 37.19 7.29 10.00
N HIS A 412 37.98 6.66 10.87
CA HIS A 412 39.36 6.24 10.59
C HIS A 412 39.48 5.37 9.35
N ALA A 413 38.64 4.33 9.23
CA ALA A 413 38.67 3.42 8.09
C ALA A 413 38.35 4.15 6.77
N LYS A 414 37.25 4.91 6.74
CA LYS A 414 36.78 5.60 5.54
C LYS A 414 37.70 6.75 5.13
N ALA A 415 38.18 7.53 6.10
CA ALA A 415 39.16 8.60 5.86
C ALA A 415 40.50 8.04 5.35
N THR A 416 40.94 6.87 5.87
CA THR A 416 42.13 6.19 5.35
C THR A 416 41.95 5.70 3.92
N GLN A 417 40.77 5.16 3.59
CA GLN A 417 40.44 4.75 2.23
C GLN A 417 40.47 5.94 1.27
N LEU A 418 39.78 7.04 1.62
CA LEU A 418 39.74 8.24 0.79
C LEU A 418 41.12 8.90 0.66
N GLN A 419 41.95 8.90 1.70
CA GLN A 419 43.29 9.45 1.59
C GLN A 419 44.20 8.60 0.69
N LYS A 420 44.05 7.27 0.71
CA LYS A 420 44.76 6.41 -0.24
C LYS A 420 44.32 6.68 -1.68
N ALA A 421 43.01 6.88 -1.91
CA ALA A 421 42.50 7.26 -3.23
C ALA A 421 43.03 8.63 -3.67
N GLN A 422 43.13 9.60 -2.75
CA GLN A 422 43.77 10.89 -3.02
C GLN A 422 45.24 10.73 -3.40
N PHE A 423 45.99 9.86 -2.71
CA PHE A 423 47.38 9.58 -3.05
C PHE A 423 47.53 8.87 -4.40
N ALA A 424 46.64 7.93 -4.72
CA ALA A 424 46.62 7.30 -6.04
C ALA A 424 46.40 8.35 -7.14
N GLN A 425 45.41 9.24 -6.95
CA GLN A 425 45.17 10.32 -7.90
C GLN A 425 46.38 11.26 -8.03
N TRP A 426 47.03 11.62 -6.93
CA TRP A 426 48.24 12.43 -7.00
C TRP A 426 49.39 11.73 -7.74
N LEU A 427 49.53 10.42 -7.57
CA LEU A 427 50.51 9.62 -8.31
C LEU A 427 50.22 9.64 -9.82
N ASP A 428 48.96 9.46 -10.20
CA ASP A 428 48.50 9.46 -11.59
C ASP A 428 48.65 10.84 -12.25
N GLU A 429 48.47 11.92 -11.48
CA GLU A 429 48.70 13.30 -11.92
C GLU A 429 50.20 13.70 -11.94
N GLY A 430 51.09 12.77 -11.60
CA GLY A 430 52.54 12.96 -11.71
C GLY A 430 53.17 13.72 -10.53
N TYR A 431 52.50 13.80 -9.39
CA TYR A 431 53.11 14.35 -8.19
C TYR A 431 54.13 13.38 -7.57
N ASP A 432 55.29 13.90 -7.19
CA ASP A 432 56.29 13.26 -6.34
C ASP A 432 56.21 13.75 -4.87
N SER A 433 57.00 13.13 -3.99
CA SER A 433 57.00 13.42 -2.55
C SER A 433 57.30 14.87 -2.16
N ILE A 434 58.06 15.61 -2.99
CA ILE A 434 58.41 17.02 -2.76
C ILE A 434 57.30 17.91 -3.33
N SER A 435 56.81 17.58 -4.52
CA SER A 435 55.78 18.34 -5.22
C SER A 435 54.46 18.44 -4.45
N VAL A 436 54.14 17.48 -3.56
CA VAL A 436 52.97 17.61 -2.67
C VAL A 436 53.11 18.81 -1.74
N LEU A 437 54.30 19.10 -1.20
CA LEU A 437 54.51 20.27 -0.35
C LEU A 437 54.45 21.57 -1.16
N THR A 438 55.08 21.60 -2.33
CA THR A 438 55.21 22.84 -3.12
C THR A 438 53.98 23.16 -3.96
N LYS A 439 53.33 22.16 -4.58
CA LYS A 439 52.18 22.37 -5.48
C LYS A 439 50.83 22.29 -4.77
N ILE A 440 50.63 21.27 -3.92
CA ILE A 440 49.35 21.11 -3.20
C ILE A 440 49.28 22.08 -2.02
N PHE A 441 50.26 22.01 -1.12
CA PHE A 441 50.29 22.84 0.09
C PHE A 441 50.90 24.24 -0.10
N LYS A 442 51.40 24.56 -1.30
CA LYS A 442 51.97 25.87 -1.65
C LYS A 442 53.09 26.32 -0.71
N VAL A 443 53.89 25.38 -0.20
CA VAL A 443 55.09 25.67 0.61
C VAL A 443 56.22 26.09 -0.32
N GLU A 444 56.91 27.18 0.02
CA GLU A 444 58.05 27.66 -0.77
C GLU A 444 59.14 26.59 -0.86
N GLU A 445 59.62 26.33 -2.08
CA GLU A 445 60.65 25.32 -2.35
C GLU A 445 61.96 25.62 -1.62
N ALA A 446 62.32 26.90 -1.50
CA ALA A 446 63.49 27.35 -0.74
C ALA A 446 63.34 27.15 0.78
N ASN A 447 62.13 26.90 1.28
CA ASN A 447 61.85 26.77 2.72
C ASN A 447 60.83 25.67 3.03
N LEU A 448 61.11 24.44 2.57
CA LEU A 448 60.30 23.26 2.92
C LEU A 448 60.21 23.01 4.43
N ALA A 449 61.20 23.48 5.20
CA ALA A 449 61.19 23.44 6.66
C ALA A 449 60.06 24.29 7.26
N GLY A 450 59.54 25.29 6.55
CA GLY A 450 58.40 26.11 6.93
C GLY A 450 57.05 25.37 6.90
N ALA A 451 56.97 24.18 6.29
CA ALA A 451 55.74 23.39 6.26
C ALA A 451 55.24 23.03 7.68
N SER A 452 53.93 23.09 7.87
CA SER A 452 53.29 22.73 9.14
C SER A 452 53.50 21.24 9.46
N ARG A 453 53.35 20.88 10.74
CA ARG A 453 53.46 19.48 11.18
C ARG A 453 52.48 18.56 10.43
N SER A 454 51.27 19.05 10.16
CA SER A 454 50.25 18.30 9.40
C SER A 454 50.67 18.08 7.95
N GLN A 455 51.12 19.14 7.26
CA GLN A 455 51.61 19.08 5.88
C GLN A 455 52.78 18.10 5.74
N LYS A 456 53.77 18.19 6.64
CA LYS A 456 54.91 17.26 6.69
C LYS A 456 54.46 15.81 6.92
N SER A 457 53.46 15.59 7.78
CA SER A 457 52.92 14.25 8.05
C SER A 457 52.24 13.66 6.80
N ILE A 458 51.44 14.46 6.09
CA ILE A 458 50.75 14.04 4.87
C ILE A 458 51.77 13.74 3.77
N ALA A 459 52.73 14.64 3.54
CA ALA A 459 53.79 14.44 2.54
C ALA A 459 54.63 13.19 2.84
N LYS A 460 54.99 12.93 4.12
CA LYS A 460 55.69 11.71 4.53
C LYS A 460 54.86 10.45 4.24
N LYS A 461 53.55 10.50 4.48
CA LYS A 461 52.64 9.37 4.18
C LYS A 461 52.51 9.15 2.67
N PHE A 462 52.43 10.23 1.88
CA PHE A 462 52.42 10.14 0.42
C PHE A 462 53.74 9.57 -0.11
N LYS A 463 54.89 10.02 0.40
CA LYS A 463 56.21 9.46 0.06
C LYS A 463 56.25 7.94 0.26
N ALA A 464 55.81 7.45 1.41
CA ALA A 464 55.76 6.03 1.69
C ALA A 464 54.77 5.25 0.79
N PHE A 465 53.72 5.90 0.30
CA PHE A 465 52.80 5.35 -0.71
C PHE A 465 53.48 5.31 -2.09
N TYR A 466 54.05 6.44 -2.52
CA TYR A 466 54.78 6.59 -3.78
C TYR A 466 55.91 5.57 -3.93
N GLU A 467 56.76 5.40 -2.91
CA GLU A 467 57.88 4.45 -2.92
C GLU A 467 57.39 3.00 -3.04
N ARG A 468 56.27 2.68 -2.38
CA ARG A 468 55.66 1.35 -2.44
C ARG A 468 55.12 1.02 -3.82
N GLU A 469 54.36 1.93 -4.44
CA GLU A 469 53.76 1.71 -5.77
C GLU A 469 54.81 1.70 -6.89
N ARG A 470 55.92 2.46 -6.73
CA ARG A 470 57.04 2.50 -7.68
C ARG A 470 58.08 1.39 -7.45
N GLY A 471 57.91 0.53 -6.43
CA GLY A 471 58.82 -0.57 -6.13
C GLY A 471 60.22 -0.15 -5.65
N VAL A 472 60.37 1.06 -5.10
CA VAL A 472 61.65 1.54 -4.56
C VAL A 472 61.84 0.94 -3.16
N PRO A 473 62.89 0.13 -2.91
CA PRO A 473 63.13 -0.45 -1.58
C PRO A 473 63.31 0.66 -0.56
N ASN A 474 62.59 0.55 0.56
CA ASN A 474 62.69 1.45 1.70
C ASN A 474 64.09 1.25 2.33
N VAL A 475 65.11 1.95 1.83
CA VAL A 475 66.46 1.92 2.41
C VAL A 475 66.40 2.68 3.73
N VAL A 476 65.99 1.97 4.77
CA VAL A 476 66.31 2.32 6.15
C VAL A 476 67.80 2.08 6.30
N SER A 477 68.61 3.11 6.03
CA SER A 477 69.98 3.18 6.52
C SER A 477 70.01 4.08 7.75
N PRO A 478 70.30 3.51 8.92
CA PRO A 478 71.27 4.08 9.82
C PRO A 478 72.51 3.18 9.77
N ARG A 479 73.56 3.65 9.09
CA ARG A 479 74.90 3.09 9.21
C ARG A 479 75.50 3.61 10.52
N ARG A 480 75.83 2.66 11.41
CA ARG A 480 76.91 2.58 12.42
C ARG A 480 77.40 3.90 13.06
N SER A 481 77.64 3.96 14.36
CA SER A 481 78.36 2.95 15.17
C SER A 481 78.01 3.04 16.65
#